data_AF-A0A3M1QF50-F1
#
_entry.id   AF-A0A3M1QF50-F1
#
_cell.length_a   1.000
_cell.length_b   1.000
_cell.length_c   1.000
_cell.angle_alpha   90.00
_cell.angle_beta   90.00
_cell.angle_gamma   90.00
#
_symmetry.space_group_name_H-M   'P 1'
#
loop_
_entity.id
_entity.type
_entity.pdbx_description
1 polymer ?
#
loop_
_entity_poly.entity_id
_entity_poly.type
_entity_poly.pdbx_seq_one_letter_code
_entity_poly.pdbx_strand_id
1 'polypeptide(L)'
;GIYITAGGQTAVIFTDLAQGFILLLAGLVLLVLGLDYLALDGTLLSGLKTLWANLSLSERLPFADFNRPQDFNFIGVFWQDGIAGSITFLFISQGLIMRFMAAKSVNEGRKAILFNTAFILPLSMIVVGCAGWLANAMVDTGRIAPPEDTRDVFVIVAETVCRPGVFGFVLAALSAALMSTIDTLTNATAALFIYDIYQPYVRRGASDRHYMNAARITSAATALIGMGVGLWFATQGADMYKLHGMFQAFVTPPIVAAVFMGAFWKRFTNAGAIAALAGGMTCIGLSKIFPDLVAPLAHGVEPDKHGQYNYMTACFGLVCAGVIGAVVSLFTKPKSEAQLAGLWIGSVDIGLRRFKGGDPNYDVGRKVTGRLRVTNDGVTGPTIFLTYADYVRHGSDPPQSREPHEDAAHVPDPEYSIVRLSSREMERLKAKPGDLVYVEDRRWWLGGLRSLHARAGEPHDEPGMIWVSPEALEYGSLLADRPVRVEKLL
;
A
#
# COMPACT_ATOMS: atom_id res chain seq x y z
N GLY A 1 -5.22 16.38 -9.21
CA GLY A 1 -6.38 16.67 -10.12
C GLY A 1 -6.02 16.93 -11.58
N ILE A 2 -5.71 18.19 -11.97
CA ILE A 2 -5.47 18.60 -13.37
C ILE A 2 -4.32 17.82 -14.03
N TYR A 3 -3.24 17.54 -13.29
CA TYR A 3 -2.10 16.78 -13.83
C TYR A 3 -2.36 15.27 -13.93
N ILE A 4 -3.20 14.68 -13.07
CA ILE A 4 -3.61 13.26 -13.17
C ILE A 4 -4.32 13.01 -14.50
N THR A 5 -5.24 13.92 -14.87
CA THR A 5 -6.00 13.82 -16.13
C THR A 5 -5.13 13.88 -17.38
N ALA A 6 -3.91 14.43 -17.29
CA ALA A 6 -3.00 14.60 -18.42
C ALA A 6 -1.84 13.58 -18.46
N GLY A 7 -1.36 13.07 -17.31
CA GLY A 7 -0.11 12.30 -17.23
C GLY A 7 -0.23 10.80 -16.91
N GLY A 8 -1.40 10.32 -16.49
CA GLY A 8 -1.59 8.90 -16.12
C GLY A 8 -0.84 8.47 -14.85
N GLN A 9 -0.92 7.18 -14.50
CA GLN A 9 -0.36 6.63 -13.26
C GLN A 9 1.16 6.82 -13.13
N THR A 10 1.89 6.77 -14.24
CA THR A 10 3.34 6.95 -14.24
C THR A 10 3.75 8.36 -13.82
N ALA A 11 3.09 9.39 -14.34
CA ALA A 11 3.36 10.77 -13.92
C ALA A 11 3.11 10.96 -12.43
N VAL A 12 2.03 10.36 -11.90
CA VAL A 12 1.69 10.39 -10.47
C VAL A 12 2.82 9.78 -9.63
N ILE A 13 3.37 8.63 -10.03
CA ILE A 13 4.46 7.98 -9.29
C ILE A 13 5.72 8.87 -9.25
N PHE A 14 6.09 9.52 -10.36
CA PHE A 14 7.25 10.40 -10.38
C PHE A 14 7.05 11.69 -9.57
N THR A 15 5.85 12.28 -9.63
CA THR A 15 5.53 13.45 -8.80
C THR A 15 5.55 13.07 -7.32
N ASP A 16 4.94 11.94 -6.95
CA ASP A 16 4.92 11.45 -5.57
C ASP A 16 6.34 11.19 -5.05
N LEU A 17 7.21 10.60 -5.88
CA LEU A 17 8.61 10.37 -5.52
C LEU A 17 9.34 11.68 -5.23
N ALA A 18 9.22 12.67 -6.13
CA ALA A 18 9.84 13.98 -5.94
C ALA A 18 9.30 14.69 -4.69
N GLN A 19 7.99 14.66 -4.48
CA GLN A 19 7.32 15.24 -3.31
C GLN A 19 7.76 14.57 -2.01
N GLY A 20 7.91 13.23 -2.01
CA GLY A 20 8.43 12.48 -0.87
C GLY A 20 9.86 12.89 -0.51
N PHE A 21 10.75 13.03 -1.48
CA PHE A 21 12.12 13.53 -1.24
C PHE A 21 12.14 14.96 -0.71
N ILE A 22 11.32 15.84 -1.28
CA ILE A 22 11.21 17.24 -0.84
C ILE A 22 10.71 17.31 0.60
N LEU A 23 9.72 16.49 0.98
CA LEU A 23 9.19 16.44 2.34
C LEU A 23 10.24 15.93 3.35
N LEU A 24 10.94 14.85 3.01
CA LEU A 24 12.02 14.32 3.86
C LEU A 24 13.15 15.36 4.03
N LEU A 25 13.52 16.05 2.95
CA LEU A 25 14.51 17.12 3.01
C LEU A 25 14.02 18.28 3.88
N ALA A 26 12.76 18.69 3.74
CA ALA A 26 12.18 19.79 4.53
C ALA A 26 12.21 19.50 6.03
N GLY A 27 11.79 18.32 6.48
CA GLY A 27 11.85 18.00 7.90
C GLY A 27 13.27 17.72 8.42
N LEU A 28 14.20 17.25 7.57
CA LEU A 28 15.61 17.16 7.94
C LEU A 28 16.24 18.56 8.12
N VAL A 29 15.94 19.49 7.21
CA VAL A 29 16.35 20.89 7.32
C VAL A 29 15.77 21.50 8.60
N LEU A 30 14.48 21.26 8.88
CA LEU A 30 13.84 21.73 10.11
C LEU A 30 14.53 21.17 11.37
N LEU A 31 14.85 19.88 11.37
CA LEU A 31 15.58 19.24 12.48
C LEU A 31 16.95 19.89 12.68
N VAL A 32 17.74 20.05 11.62
CA VAL A 32 19.08 20.64 11.70
C VAL A 32 19.03 22.09 12.21
N LEU A 33 18.10 22.90 11.69
CA LEU A 33 17.93 24.28 12.14
C LEU A 33 17.44 24.36 13.59
N GLY A 34 16.56 23.45 14.01
CA GLY A 34 16.12 23.38 15.40
C GLY A 34 17.24 22.98 16.36
N LEU A 35 18.11 22.05 15.96
CA LEU A 35 19.29 21.70 16.74
C LEU A 35 20.27 22.88 16.84
N ASP A 36 20.51 23.59 15.73
CA ASP A 36 21.36 24.79 15.71
C ASP A 36 20.81 25.88 16.65
N TYR A 37 19.50 26.11 16.63
CA TYR A 37 18.82 27.06 17.51
C TYR A 37 18.92 26.69 19.01
N LEU A 38 18.98 25.39 19.32
CA LEU A 38 19.17 24.88 20.67
C LEU A 38 20.65 24.88 21.11
N ALA A 39 21.60 25.03 20.19
CA ALA A 39 23.02 24.91 20.48
C ALA A 39 23.52 26.05 21.39
N LEU A 40 24.29 25.69 22.42
CA LEU A 40 24.88 26.65 23.37
C LEU A 40 26.23 27.19 22.91
N ASP A 41 26.97 26.39 22.13
CA ASP A 41 28.34 26.68 21.65
C ASP A 41 28.40 26.82 20.11
N GLY A 42 27.24 26.90 19.45
CA GLY A 42 27.13 26.95 17.99
C GLY A 42 27.44 25.62 17.29
N THR A 43 27.55 24.50 18.02
CA THR A 43 27.72 23.17 17.43
C THR A 43 26.43 22.37 17.44
N LEU A 44 26.15 21.64 16.35
CA LEU A 44 24.98 20.75 16.27
C LEU A 44 24.97 19.67 17.37
N LEU A 45 26.15 19.24 17.83
CA LEU A 45 26.25 18.26 18.91
C LEU A 45 25.76 18.81 20.25
N SER A 46 26.03 20.09 20.53
CA SER A 46 25.50 20.78 21.71
C SER A 46 23.98 20.95 21.63
N GLY A 47 23.47 21.28 20.44
CA GLY A 47 22.04 21.27 20.15
C GLY A 47 21.39 19.92 20.44
N LEU A 48 22.00 18.83 19.96
CA LEU A 48 21.50 17.47 20.20
C LEU A 48 21.55 17.08 21.67
N LYS A 49 22.61 17.46 22.40
CA LYS A 49 22.69 17.23 23.86
C LYS A 49 21.59 17.99 24.60
N THR A 50 21.32 19.23 24.19
CA THR A 50 20.27 20.06 24.78
C THR A 50 18.90 19.47 24.50
N LEU A 51 18.61 19.09 23.24
CA LEU A 51 17.39 18.38 22.88
C LEU A 51 17.23 17.13 23.75
N TRP A 52 18.23 16.25 23.74
CA TRP A 52 18.18 14.99 24.48
C TRP A 52 17.94 15.21 25.97
N ALA A 53 18.61 16.19 26.59
CA ALA A 53 18.48 16.49 28.01
C ALA A 53 17.08 16.99 28.42
N ASN A 54 16.35 17.65 27.51
CA ASN A 54 15.02 18.21 27.76
C ASN A 54 13.88 17.29 27.27
N LEU A 55 14.18 16.15 26.65
CA LEU A 55 13.16 15.12 26.43
C LEU A 55 12.89 14.36 27.73
N SER A 56 11.63 14.13 28.05
CA SER A 56 11.19 13.27 29.15
C SER A 56 11.55 11.79 28.89
N LEU A 57 11.46 10.96 29.94
CA LEU A 57 11.75 9.53 29.82
C LEU A 57 10.80 8.84 28.83
N SER A 58 9.53 9.26 28.78
CA SER A 58 8.52 8.72 27.86
C SER A 58 8.81 9.04 26.39
N GLU A 59 9.46 10.17 26.13
CA GLU A 59 9.86 10.56 24.78
C GLU A 59 11.18 9.92 24.32
N ARG A 60 12.05 9.55 25.27
CA ARG A 60 13.35 8.92 24.96
C ARG A 60 13.27 7.42 24.75
N LEU A 61 12.36 6.74 25.45
CA LEU A 61 12.29 5.29 25.46
C LEU A 61 11.08 4.78 24.67
N PRO A 62 11.26 3.73 23.84
CA PRO A 62 10.11 3.04 23.28
C PRO A 62 9.30 2.41 24.42
N PHE A 63 7.98 2.43 24.30
CA PHE A 63 7.03 1.75 25.20
C PHE A 63 7.00 2.23 26.66
N ALA A 64 7.64 3.36 26.99
CA ALA A 64 7.63 3.90 28.36
C ALA A 64 6.22 4.16 28.91
N ASP A 65 5.31 4.56 28.02
CA ASP A 65 3.91 4.86 28.29
C ASP A 65 3.02 3.70 27.81
N PHE A 66 3.25 2.50 28.37
CA PHE A 66 2.61 1.26 27.88
C PHE A 66 1.07 1.33 27.92
N ASN A 67 0.48 1.59 29.09
CA ASN A 67 -0.97 1.67 29.33
C ASN A 67 -1.43 3.05 29.85
N ARG A 68 -0.54 4.04 29.85
CA ARG A 68 -0.79 5.42 30.28
C ARG A 68 -0.17 6.41 29.29
N PRO A 69 -0.63 7.67 29.23
CA PRO A 69 -1.89 8.16 29.79
C PRO A 69 -3.11 7.49 29.15
N GLN A 70 -4.23 7.46 29.87
CA GLN A 70 -5.52 6.89 29.42
C GLN A 70 -5.93 7.33 28.00
N ASP A 71 -5.67 8.60 27.68
CA ASP A 71 -6.10 9.25 26.44
C ASP A 71 -5.12 9.07 25.28
N PHE A 72 -3.88 8.59 25.51
CA PHE A 72 -2.87 8.38 24.47
C PHE A 72 -1.77 7.42 24.98
N ASN A 73 -2.06 6.13 24.98
CA ASN A 73 -1.16 5.08 25.48
C ASN A 73 -0.62 4.22 24.33
N PHE A 74 0.57 3.64 24.54
CA PHE A 74 1.23 2.84 23.53
C PHE A 74 0.42 1.60 23.12
N ILE A 75 -0.15 0.84 24.07
CA ILE A 75 -0.85 -0.42 23.75
C ILE A 75 -2.10 -0.19 22.88
N GLY A 76 -2.83 0.89 23.14
CA GLY A 76 -3.97 1.30 22.32
C GLY A 76 -3.56 1.71 20.92
N VAL A 77 -2.54 2.57 20.80
CA VAL A 77 -1.98 3.00 19.50
C VAL A 77 -1.43 1.79 18.74
N PHE A 78 -0.81 0.83 19.42
CA PHE A 78 -0.35 -0.42 18.81
C PHE A 78 -1.50 -1.22 18.19
N TRP A 79 -2.61 -1.42 18.89
CA TRP A 79 -3.76 -2.14 18.33
C TRP A 79 -4.46 -1.37 17.21
N GLN A 80 -4.63 -0.05 17.39
CA GLN A 80 -5.32 0.80 16.43
C GLN A 80 -4.48 1.03 15.16
N ASP A 81 -3.30 1.64 15.29
CA ASP A 81 -2.50 2.07 14.15
C ASP A 81 -1.44 1.02 13.76
N GLY A 82 -0.82 0.38 14.76
CA GLY A 82 0.21 -0.64 14.56
C GLY A 82 -0.32 -1.94 13.93
N ILE A 83 -1.50 -2.40 14.34
CA ILE A 83 -2.15 -3.61 13.81
C ILE A 83 -3.23 -3.23 12.79
N ALA A 84 -4.35 -2.66 13.23
CA ALA A 84 -5.50 -2.48 12.34
C ALA A 84 -5.19 -1.49 11.20
N GLY A 85 -4.59 -0.35 11.52
CA GLY A 85 -4.19 0.69 10.57
C GLY A 85 -3.15 0.19 9.57
N SER A 86 -2.06 -0.41 10.06
CA SER A 86 -0.98 -0.93 9.20
C SER A 86 -1.46 -2.06 8.29
N ILE A 87 -2.28 -2.98 8.79
CA ILE A 87 -2.88 -4.04 7.96
C ILE A 87 -3.74 -3.42 6.86
N THR A 88 -4.60 -2.47 7.21
CA THR A 88 -5.48 -1.82 6.24
C THR A 88 -4.68 -1.06 5.20
N PHE A 89 -3.66 -0.33 5.63
CA PHE A 89 -2.79 0.40 4.73
C PHE A 89 -2.02 -0.54 3.79
N LEU A 90 -1.51 -1.67 4.28
CA LEU A 90 -0.67 -2.57 3.50
C LEU A 90 -1.45 -3.54 2.59
N PHE A 91 -2.58 -4.05 3.06
CA PHE A 91 -3.31 -5.15 2.40
C PHE A 91 -4.65 -4.73 1.78
N ILE A 92 -5.17 -3.56 2.14
CA ILE A 92 -6.53 -3.14 1.73
C ILE A 92 -6.49 -1.83 0.93
N SER A 93 -5.54 -0.94 1.23
CA SER A 93 -5.43 0.35 0.52
C SER A 93 -5.11 0.15 -0.95
N GLN A 94 -6.10 0.45 -1.79
CA GLN A 94 -5.98 0.34 -3.24
C GLN A 94 -4.83 1.19 -3.80
N GLY A 95 -4.56 2.36 -3.20
CA GLY A 95 -3.44 3.22 -3.59
C GLY A 95 -2.08 2.53 -3.45
N LEU A 96 -1.91 1.70 -2.42
CA LEU A 96 -0.67 0.95 -2.22
C LEU A 96 -0.61 -0.31 -3.08
N ILE A 97 -1.72 -1.05 -3.20
CA ILE A 97 -1.81 -2.25 -4.05
C ILE A 97 -1.43 -1.91 -5.50
N MET A 98 -1.93 -0.80 -6.04
CA MET A 98 -1.57 -0.34 -7.39
C MET A 98 -0.06 -0.09 -7.56
N ARG A 99 0.64 0.35 -6.52
CA ARG A 99 2.10 0.55 -6.55
C ARG A 99 2.84 -0.78 -6.59
N PHE A 100 2.35 -1.81 -5.88
CA PHE A 100 2.91 -3.16 -5.97
C PHE A 100 2.60 -3.85 -7.30
N MET A 101 1.42 -3.63 -7.87
CA MET A 101 1.09 -4.15 -9.21
C MET A 101 1.93 -3.51 -10.31
N ALA A 102 2.39 -2.28 -10.12
CA ALA A 102 3.33 -1.61 -11.01
C ALA A 102 4.79 -2.03 -10.79
N ALA A 103 5.09 -2.85 -9.77
CA ALA A 103 6.44 -3.32 -9.52
C ALA A 103 6.87 -4.32 -10.60
N LYS A 104 8.15 -4.25 -10.98
CA LYS A 104 8.77 -5.13 -11.98
C LYS A 104 8.54 -6.62 -11.69
N SER A 105 8.64 -7.02 -10.43
CA SER A 105 8.43 -8.41 -9.99
C SER A 105 8.02 -8.45 -8.53
N VAL A 106 7.49 -9.60 -8.09
CA VAL A 106 7.21 -9.87 -6.68
C VAL A 106 8.46 -9.67 -5.82
N ASN A 107 9.64 -10.05 -6.31
CA ASN A 107 10.89 -9.91 -5.58
C ASN A 107 11.33 -8.44 -5.44
N GLU A 108 11.14 -7.62 -6.47
CA GLU A 108 11.38 -6.17 -6.37
C GLU A 108 10.37 -5.50 -5.44
N GLY A 109 9.10 -5.93 -5.45
CA GLY A 109 8.11 -5.51 -4.46
C GLY A 109 8.53 -5.83 -3.02
N ARG A 110 9.06 -7.04 -2.77
CA ARG A 110 9.61 -7.46 -1.46
C ARG A 110 10.80 -6.61 -1.02
N LYS A 111 11.72 -6.28 -1.93
CA LYS A 111 12.84 -5.39 -1.63
C LYS A 111 12.36 -3.97 -1.33
N ALA A 112 11.39 -3.47 -2.09
CA ALA A 112 10.83 -2.14 -1.90
C ALA A 112 10.15 -2.01 -0.52
N ILE A 113 9.32 -2.97 -0.12
CA ILE A 113 8.67 -2.93 1.21
C ILE A 113 9.69 -3.09 2.34
N LEU A 114 10.72 -3.94 2.17
CA LEU A 114 11.79 -4.08 3.16
C LEU A 114 12.57 -2.77 3.32
N PHE A 115 12.98 -2.15 2.20
CA PHE A 115 13.69 -0.87 2.22
C PHE A 115 12.84 0.24 2.83
N ASN A 116 11.56 0.29 2.46
CA ASN A 116 10.61 1.25 3.02
C ASN A 116 10.47 1.07 4.54
N THR A 117 10.28 -0.16 5.01
CA THR A 117 10.04 -0.45 6.43
C THR A 117 11.31 -0.28 7.27
N ALA A 118 12.47 -0.68 6.77
CA ALA A 118 13.73 -0.63 7.51
C ALA A 118 14.37 0.76 7.53
N PHE A 119 14.16 1.57 6.48
CA PHE A 119 14.87 2.86 6.35
C PHE A 119 13.93 4.05 6.22
N ILE A 120 12.95 4.01 5.31
CA ILE A 120 12.10 5.17 5.03
C ILE A 120 11.11 5.46 6.15
N LEU A 121 10.45 4.46 6.72
CA LEU A 121 9.51 4.66 7.83
C LEU A 121 10.20 5.21 9.10
N PRO A 122 11.34 4.66 9.57
CA PRO A 122 12.07 5.24 10.69
C PRO A 122 12.57 6.66 10.42
N LEU A 123 13.08 6.93 9.21
CA LEU A 123 13.48 8.28 8.83
C LEU A 123 12.28 9.24 8.83
N SER A 124 11.14 8.81 8.29
CA SER A 124 9.90 9.60 8.27
C SER A 124 9.39 9.90 9.69
N MET A 125 9.48 8.92 10.60
CA MET A 125 9.16 9.12 12.01
C MET A 125 10.02 10.23 12.64
N ILE A 126 11.33 10.24 12.37
CA ILE A 126 12.24 11.28 12.87
C ILE A 126 11.87 12.65 12.27
N VAL A 127 11.67 12.71 10.95
CA VAL A 127 11.38 13.93 10.19
C VAL A 127 10.03 14.54 10.58
N VAL A 128 9.02 13.72 10.90
CA VAL A 128 7.69 14.20 11.31
C VAL A 128 7.64 14.51 12.80
N GLY A 129 8.25 13.65 13.63
CA GLY A 129 8.27 13.81 15.09
C GLY A 129 9.19 14.92 15.60
N CYS A 130 10.19 15.32 14.80
CA CYS A 130 11.20 16.28 15.25
C CYS A 130 10.61 17.62 15.69
N ALA A 131 9.56 18.12 15.05
CA ALA A 131 8.95 19.38 15.42
C ALA A 131 8.39 19.36 16.85
N GLY A 132 7.76 18.26 17.27
CA GLY A 132 7.28 18.08 18.64
C GLY A 132 8.42 18.02 19.65
N TRP A 133 9.45 17.22 19.37
CA TRP A 133 10.63 17.12 20.22
C TRP A 133 11.37 18.46 20.38
N LEU A 134 11.53 19.19 19.27
CA LEU A 134 12.15 20.51 19.27
C LEU A 134 11.31 21.51 20.07
N ALA A 135 9.99 21.52 19.89
CA ALA A 135 9.09 22.40 20.63
C ALA A 135 9.21 22.17 22.13
N ASN A 136 9.16 20.92 22.60
CA ASN A 136 9.30 20.60 24.02
C ASN A 136 10.63 21.10 24.58
N ALA A 137 11.74 20.85 23.90
CA ALA A 137 13.04 21.36 24.32
C ALA A 137 13.13 22.91 24.29
N MET A 138 12.48 23.56 23.32
CA MET A 138 12.45 25.04 23.24
C MET A 138 11.60 25.64 24.36
N VAL A 139 10.49 25.00 24.74
CA VAL A 139 9.64 25.42 25.86
C VAL A 139 10.39 25.26 27.19
N ASP A 140 10.99 24.10 27.43
CA ASP A 140 11.72 23.82 28.67
C ASP A 140 12.93 24.73 28.87
N THR A 141 13.57 25.13 27.76
CA THR A 141 14.68 26.09 27.80
C THR A 141 14.23 27.56 27.80
N GLY A 142 12.93 27.82 27.79
CA GLY A 142 12.36 29.18 27.82
C GLY A 142 12.55 29.99 26.54
N ARG A 143 12.85 29.33 25.41
CA ARG A 143 13.06 29.98 24.10
C ARG A 143 11.76 30.31 23.38
N ILE A 144 10.72 29.50 23.59
CA ILE A 144 9.36 29.74 23.10
C ILE A 144 8.36 29.59 24.24
N ALA A 145 7.21 30.24 24.12
CA ALA A 145 6.10 30.01 25.04
C ALA A 145 5.45 28.64 24.77
N PRO A 146 4.88 27.98 25.79
CA PRO A 146 4.05 26.80 25.58
C PRO A 146 2.94 27.10 24.57
N PRO A 147 2.80 26.32 23.49
CA PRO A 147 1.78 26.56 22.49
C PRO A 147 0.39 26.35 23.10
N GLU A 148 -0.54 27.26 22.82
CA GLU A 148 -1.94 27.14 23.26
C GLU A 148 -2.63 25.94 22.61
N ASP A 149 -2.25 25.64 21.37
CA ASP A 149 -2.75 24.52 20.58
C ASP A 149 -1.60 23.65 20.05
N THR A 150 -1.65 22.36 20.37
CA THR A 150 -0.67 21.37 19.88
C THR A 150 -0.65 21.23 18.36
N ARG A 151 -1.72 21.64 17.66
CA ARG A 151 -1.82 21.60 16.19
C ARG A 151 -0.90 22.62 15.52
N ASP A 152 -0.56 23.69 16.22
CA ASP A 152 0.25 24.78 15.69
C ASP A 152 1.75 24.57 15.92
N VAL A 153 2.12 23.56 16.72
CA VAL A 153 3.51 23.23 17.11
C VAL A 153 4.45 23.22 15.91
N PHE A 154 4.07 22.53 14.82
CA PHE A 154 4.91 22.45 13.64
C PHE A 154 5.18 23.83 13.03
N VAL A 155 4.13 24.66 12.90
CA VAL A 155 4.22 25.99 12.31
C VAL A 155 5.03 26.92 13.21
N ILE A 156 4.79 26.89 14.52
CA ILE A 156 5.52 27.69 15.51
C ILE A 156 7.02 27.38 15.47
N VAL A 157 7.38 26.08 15.46
CA VAL A 157 8.80 25.68 15.37
C VAL A 157 9.40 26.14 14.04
N ALA A 158 8.72 25.91 12.91
CA ALA A 158 9.19 26.33 11.60
C ALA A 158 9.37 27.85 11.51
N GLU A 159 8.45 28.65 12.03
CA GLU A 159 8.55 30.11 12.07
C GLU A 159 9.72 30.57 12.94
N THR A 160 9.94 29.89 14.07
CA THR A 160 11.01 30.23 15.02
C THR A 160 12.40 30.00 14.42
N VAL A 161 12.60 28.90 13.67
CA VAL A 161 13.94 28.48 13.23
C VAL A 161 14.24 28.77 11.76
N CYS A 162 13.23 28.96 10.92
CA CYS A 162 13.44 29.15 9.48
C CYS A 162 13.50 30.64 9.08
N ARG A 163 14.44 30.97 8.19
CA ARG A 163 14.42 32.25 7.45
C ARG A 163 13.31 32.21 6.37
N PRO A 164 12.81 33.37 5.89
CA PRO A 164 11.65 33.42 5.00
C PRO A 164 11.69 32.48 3.78
N GLY A 165 12.85 32.32 3.13
CA GLY A 165 13.00 31.40 2.00
C GLY A 165 12.88 29.92 2.38
N VAL A 166 13.46 29.52 3.51
CA VAL A 166 13.38 28.14 4.01
C VAL A 166 11.99 27.85 4.57
N PHE A 167 11.38 28.82 5.25
CA PHE A 167 10.01 28.71 5.74
C PHE A 167 9.03 28.47 4.59
N GLY A 168 9.14 29.26 3.51
CA GLY A 168 8.36 29.05 2.29
C GLY A 168 8.60 27.68 1.64
N PHE A 169 9.84 27.18 1.64
CA PHE A 169 10.15 25.84 1.17
C PHE A 169 9.48 24.74 2.01
N VAL A 170 9.51 24.86 3.35
CA VAL A 170 8.86 23.90 4.26
C VAL A 170 7.34 23.89 4.04
N LEU A 171 6.70 25.07 3.95
CA LEU A 171 5.26 25.16 3.67
C LEU A 171 4.89 24.61 2.29
N ALA A 172 5.74 24.84 1.28
CA ALA A 172 5.55 24.26 -0.05
C ALA A 172 5.67 22.73 -0.02
N ALA A 173 6.64 22.18 0.72
CA ALA A 173 6.82 20.73 0.91
C ALA A 173 5.60 20.08 1.58
N LEU A 174 5.07 20.69 2.65
CA LEU A 174 3.85 20.24 3.31
C LEU A 174 2.64 20.27 2.36
N SER A 175 2.48 21.37 1.64
CA SER A 175 1.39 21.53 0.66
C SER A 175 1.46 20.46 -0.44
N ALA A 176 2.66 20.16 -0.91
CA ALA A 176 2.89 19.14 -1.92
C ALA A 176 2.58 17.71 -1.40
N ALA A 177 2.95 17.41 -0.15
CA ALA A 177 2.62 16.14 0.49
C ALA A 177 1.11 15.93 0.66
N LEU A 178 0.40 16.99 1.05
CA LEU A 178 -1.07 16.99 1.14
C LEU A 178 -1.70 16.72 -0.24
N MET A 179 -1.20 17.39 -1.29
CA MET A 179 -1.66 17.15 -2.66
C MET A 179 -1.51 15.69 -3.08
N SER A 180 -0.34 15.07 -2.83
CA SER A 180 -0.10 13.65 -3.15
C SER A 180 -1.09 12.70 -2.46
N THR A 181 -1.40 12.96 -1.19
CA THR A 181 -2.32 12.13 -0.39
C THR A 181 -3.75 12.25 -0.92
N ILE A 182 -4.23 13.49 -1.14
CA ILE A 182 -5.56 13.75 -1.69
C ILE A 182 -5.71 13.10 -3.06
N ASP A 183 -4.70 13.23 -3.91
CA ASP A 183 -4.71 12.67 -5.27
C ASP A 183 -4.75 11.14 -5.25
N THR A 184 -3.98 10.49 -4.36
CA THR A 184 -4.02 9.03 -4.17
C THR A 184 -5.39 8.55 -3.72
N LEU A 185 -5.97 9.17 -2.68
CA LEU A 185 -7.25 8.76 -2.11
C LEU A 185 -8.43 9.03 -3.05
N THR A 186 -8.41 10.14 -3.77
CA THR A 186 -9.45 10.49 -4.75
C THR A 186 -9.44 9.49 -5.92
N ASN A 187 -8.26 9.18 -6.46
CA ASN A 187 -8.14 8.21 -7.54
C ASN A 187 -8.52 6.79 -7.11
N ALA A 188 -8.11 6.38 -5.90
CA ALA A 188 -8.52 5.10 -5.34
C ALA A 188 -10.05 5.00 -5.17
N THR A 189 -10.69 6.04 -4.64
CA THR A 189 -12.15 6.09 -4.46
C THR A 189 -12.87 6.01 -5.80
N ALA A 190 -12.41 6.75 -6.81
CA ALA A 190 -12.99 6.69 -8.15
C ALA A 190 -12.83 5.31 -8.79
N ALA A 191 -11.66 4.68 -8.66
CA ALA A 191 -11.44 3.33 -9.16
C ALA A 191 -12.37 2.31 -8.49
N LEU A 192 -12.46 2.31 -7.15
CA LEU A 192 -13.35 1.42 -6.41
C LEU A 192 -14.82 1.65 -6.80
N PHE A 193 -15.26 2.90 -6.87
CA PHE A 193 -16.64 3.19 -7.30
C PHE A 193 -16.91 2.67 -8.71
N ILE A 194 -15.98 2.86 -9.65
CA ILE A 194 -16.18 2.42 -11.03
C ILE A 194 -16.22 0.90 -11.13
N TYR A 195 -15.21 0.21 -10.60
CA TYR A 195 -15.06 -1.23 -10.80
C TYR A 195 -15.94 -2.07 -9.87
N ASP A 196 -16.26 -1.57 -8.67
CA ASP A 196 -17.02 -2.35 -7.69
C ASP A 196 -18.51 -1.99 -7.69
N ILE A 197 -18.89 -0.78 -8.13
CA ILE A 197 -20.28 -0.31 -8.06
C ILE A 197 -20.83 0.02 -9.45
N TYR A 198 -20.22 0.95 -10.17
CA TYR A 198 -20.78 1.51 -11.40
C TYR A 198 -20.80 0.49 -12.54
N GLN A 199 -19.68 -0.14 -12.84
CA GLN A 199 -19.57 -1.14 -13.91
C GLN A 199 -20.42 -2.39 -13.62
N PRO A 200 -20.37 -3.00 -12.42
CA PRO A 200 -21.13 -4.22 -12.15
C PRO A 200 -22.63 -4.00 -11.95
N TYR A 201 -23.09 -2.84 -11.48
CA TYR A 201 -24.50 -2.65 -11.12
C TYR A 201 -25.23 -1.56 -11.90
N VAL A 202 -24.52 -0.57 -12.46
CA VAL A 202 -25.15 0.57 -13.15
C VAL A 202 -25.03 0.44 -14.67
N ARG A 203 -23.82 0.26 -15.20
CA ARG A 203 -23.58 0.17 -16.64
C ARG A 203 -22.50 -0.86 -16.97
N ARG A 204 -22.95 -2.06 -17.35
CA ARG A 204 -22.10 -3.18 -17.80
C ARG A 204 -21.70 -3.03 -19.26
N GLY A 205 -20.51 -3.51 -19.61
CA GLY A 205 -20.05 -3.64 -21.00
C GLY A 205 -19.89 -2.33 -21.79
N ALA A 206 -19.76 -1.18 -21.11
CA ALA A 206 -19.42 0.08 -21.78
C ALA A 206 -17.96 0.09 -22.26
N SER A 207 -17.63 1.01 -23.16
CA SER A 207 -16.25 1.19 -23.63
C SER A 207 -15.35 1.77 -22.53
N ASP A 208 -14.04 1.51 -22.61
CA ASP A 208 -13.05 2.05 -21.66
C ASP A 208 -13.10 3.57 -21.56
N ARG A 209 -13.39 4.26 -22.68
CA ARG A 209 -13.56 5.71 -22.70
C ARG A 209 -14.75 6.17 -21.85
N HIS A 210 -15.83 5.38 -21.79
CA HIS A 210 -16.96 5.67 -20.92
C HIS A 210 -16.57 5.54 -19.45
N TYR A 211 -15.95 4.43 -19.06
CA TYR A 211 -15.51 4.22 -17.68
C TYR A 211 -14.47 5.25 -17.24
N MET A 212 -13.54 5.62 -18.13
CA MET A 212 -12.56 6.68 -17.87
C MET A 212 -13.24 8.03 -17.61
N ASN A 213 -14.25 8.39 -18.40
CA ASN A 213 -15.00 9.63 -18.17
C ASN A 213 -15.82 9.59 -16.87
N ALA A 214 -16.46 8.46 -16.57
CA ALA A 214 -17.18 8.25 -15.33
C ALA A 214 -16.24 8.32 -14.11
N ALA A 215 -15.03 7.76 -14.20
CA ALA A 215 -14.00 7.86 -13.17
C ALA A 215 -13.61 9.32 -12.91
N ARG A 216 -13.38 10.11 -13.97
CA ARG A 216 -13.05 11.55 -13.86
C ARG A 216 -14.14 12.36 -13.16
N ILE A 217 -15.42 12.10 -13.49
CA ILE A 217 -16.56 12.74 -12.83
C ILE A 217 -16.62 12.33 -11.35
N THR A 218 -16.43 11.04 -11.05
CA THR A 218 -16.43 10.51 -9.68
C THR A 218 -15.31 11.13 -8.84
N SER A 219 -14.11 11.28 -9.40
CA SER A 219 -12.99 11.97 -8.75
C SER A 219 -13.33 13.41 -8.40
N ALA A 220 -13.91 14.16 -9.35
CA ALA A 220 -14.31 15.55 -9.11
C ALA A 220 -15.40 15.66 -8.04
N ALA A 221 -16.42 14.79 -8.10
CA ALA A 221 -17.49 14.74 -7.10
C ALA A 221 -16.94 14.39 -5.71
N THR A 222 -16.05 13.41 -5.61
CA THR A 222 -15.40 13.01 -4.36
C THR A 222 -14.62 14.17 -3.74
N ALA A 223 -13.84 14.90 -4.55
CA ALA A 223 -13.09 16.06 -4.08
C ALA A 223 -14.00 17.19 -3.57
N LEU A 224 -15.10 17.48 -4.28
CA LEU A 224 -16.06 18.51 -3.87
C LEU A 224 -16.79 18.13 -2.58
N ILE A 225 -17.23 16.88 -2.44
CA ILE A 225 -17.87 16.38 -1.22
C ILE A 225 -16.89 16.42 -0.05
N GLY A 226 -15.65 15.94 -0.25
CA GLY A 226 -14.60 15.97 0.76
C GLY A 226 -14.29 17.38 1.24
N MET A 227 -14.22 18.34 0.32
CA MET A 227 -14.03 19.77 0.64
C MET A 227 -15.20 20.32 1.46
N GLY A 228 -16.45 20.03 1.05
CA GLY A 228 -17.64 20.48 1.76
C GLY A 228 -17.73 19.92 3.18
N VAL A 229 -17.51 18.61 3.34
CA VAL A 229 -17.51 17.93 4.65
C VAL A 229 -16.36 18.44 5.52
N GLY A 230 -15.16 18.60 4.96
CA GLY A 230 -14.00 19.13 5.68
C GLY A 230 -14.23 20.56 6.18
N LEU A 231 -14.78 21.43 5.33
CA LEU A 231 -15.12 22.80 5.72
C LEU A 231 -16.20 22.82 6.82
N TRP A 232 -17.20 21.94 6.72
CA TRP A 232 -18.24 21.83 7.75
C TRP A 232 -17.64 21.46 9.10
N PHE A 233 -16.79 20.44 9.19
CA PHE A 233 -16.11 20.10 10.45
C PHE A 233 -15.18 21.21 10.96
N ALA A 234 -14.51 21.94 10.05
CA ALA A 234 -13.67 23.08 10.43
C ALA A 234 -14.49 24.20 11.10
N THR A 235 -15.72 24.47 10.61
CA THR A 235 -16.62 25.46 11.26
C THR A 235 -17.10 25.04 12.65
N GLN A 236 -17.04 23.75 12.98
CA GLN A 236 -17.39 23.23 14.31
C GLN A 236 -16.19 23.21 15.28
N GLY A 237 -15.01 23.67 14.86
CA GLY A 237 -13.80 23.62 15.67
C GLY A 237 -13.30 22.19 15.96
N ALA A 238 -13.73 21.20 15.16
CA ALA A 238 -13.42 19.80 15.42
C ALA A 238 -11.94 19.49 15.17
N ASP A 239 -11.37 18.64 16.02
CA ASP A 239 -10.02 18.12 15.84
C ASP A 239 -10.03 17.01 14.78
N MET A 240 -9.48 17.33 13.60
CA MET A 240 -9.43 16.41 12.46
C MET A 240 -8.64 15.13 12.76
N TYR A 241 -7.59 15.23 13.58
CA TYR A 241 -6.79 14.07 13.95
C TYR A 241 -7.60 13.10 14.81
N LYS A 242 -8.32 13.63 15.82
CA LYS A 242 -9.21 12.81 16.67
C LYS A 242 -10.39 12.24 15.91
N LEU A 243 -11.03 13.03 15.04
CA LEU A 243 -12.11 12.55 14.17
C LEU A 243 -11.64 11.41 13.25
N HIS A 244 -10.47 11.57 12.64
CA HIS A 244 -9.86 10.55 11.80
C HIS A 244 -9.56 9.28 12.60
N GLY A 245 -8.92 9.40 13.76
CA GLY A 245 -8.63 8.28 14.65
C GLY A 245 -9.89 7.55 15.11
N MET A 246 -10.95 8.29 15.46
CA MET A 246 -12.24 7.69 15.83
C MET A 246 -12.88 6.93 14.67
N PHE A 247 -12.87 7.49 13.45
CA PHE A 247 -13.38 6.80 12.27
C PHE A 247 -12.58 5.53 11.98
N GLN A 248 -11.25 5.59 12.06
CA GLN A 248 -10.39 4.43 11.92
C GLN A 248 -10.70 3.37 12.98
N ALA A 249 -10.76 3.75 14.26
CA ALA A 249 -11.05 2.81 15.35
C ALA A 249 -12.43 2.14 15.20
N PHE A 250 -13.39 2.78 14.53
CA PHE A 250 -14.73 2.24 14.31
C PHE A 250 -14.81 1.28 13.10
N VAL A 251 -14.24 1.68 11.96
CA VAL A 251 -14.45 0.99 10.67
C VAL A 251 -13.35 -0.03 10.38
N THR A 252 -12.11 0.28 10.76
CA THR A 252 -10.93 -0.50 10.38
C THR A 252 -10.90 -1.90 11.01
N PRO A 253 -11.14 -2.09 12.33
CA PRO A 253 -11.01 -3.40 12.98
C PRO A 253 -11.88 -4.51 12.36
N PRO A 254 -13.19 -4.30 12.10
CA PRO A 254 -14.02 -5.36 11.54
C PRO A 254 -13.61 -5.76 10.13
N ILE A 255 -13.17 -4.79 9.31
CA ILE A 255 -12.66 -5.05 7.95
C ILE A 255 -11.39 -5.88 8.01
N VAL A 256 -10.43 -5.47 8.86
CA VAL A 256 -9.18 -6.19 9.07
C VAL A 256 -9.43 -7.64 9.47
N ALA A 257 -10.29 -7.87 10.46
CA ALA A 257 -10.65 -9.21 10.91
C ALA A 257 -11.23 -10.06 9.76
N ALA A 258 -12.19 -9.53 9.00
CA ALA A 258 -12.82 -10.25 7.90
C ALA A 258 -11.82 -10.59 6.77
N VAL A 259 -10.99 -9.63 6.35
CA VAL A 259 -10.01 -9.82 5.27
C VAL A 259 -8.93 -10.83 5.70
N PHE A 260 -8.40 -10.70 6.91
CA PHE A 260 -7.35 -11.61 7.40
C PHE A 260 -7.89 -13.03 7.62
N MET A 261 -9.08 -13.17 8.20
CA MET A 261 -9.70 -14.49 8.31
C MET A 261 -9.98 -15.09 6.93
N GLY A 262 -10.41 -14.31 5.95
CA GLY A 262 -10.59 -14.78 4.58
C GLY A 262 -9.29 -15.26 3.92
N ALA A 263 -8.19 -14.53 4.14
CA ALA A 263 -6.89 -14.85 3.54
C ALA A 263 -6.19 -16.03 4.22
N PHE A 264 -6.29 -16.15 5.55
CA PHE A 264 -5.53 -17.12 6.35
C PHE A 264 -6.34 -18.33 6.84
N TRP A 265 -7.68 -18.26 6.83
CA TRP A 265 -8.52 -19.36 7.29
C TRP A 265 -9.41 -19.90 6.17
N LYS A 266 -9.00 -21.03 5.59
CA LYS A 266 -9.67 -21.71 4.46
C LYS A 266 -11.18 -21.96 4.66
N ARG A 267 -11.66 -22.11 5.91
CA ARG A 267 -13.09 -22.34 6.21
C ARG A 267 -13.91 -21.05 6.27
N PHE A 268 -13.29 -19.88 6.33
CA PHE A 268 -14.01 -18.61 6.51
C PHE A 268 -15.06 -18.41 5.41
N THR A 269 -16.28 -18.06 5.80
CA THR A 269 -17.42 -18.03 4.89
C THR A 269 -17.87 -16.60 4.58
N ASN A 270 -18.60 -16.41 3.48
CA ASN A 270 -19.20 -15.11 3.16
C ASN A 270 -20.13 -14.61 4.29
N ALA A 271 -20.91 -15.53 4.89
CA ALA A 271 -21.80 -15.20 6.00
C ALA A 271 -21.00 -14.78 7.24
N GLY A 272 -19.88 -15.47 7.52
CA GLY A 272 -18.95 -15.08 8.58
C GLY A 272 -18.30 -13.72 8.34
N ALA A 273 -17.93 -13.40 7.10
CA ALA A 273 -17.40 -12.08 6.74
C ALA A 273 -18.42 -10.95 6.99
N ILE A 274 -19.66 -11.12 6.52
CA ILE A 274 -20.74 -10.12 6.74
C ILE A 274 -21.03 -9.99 8.24
N ALA A 275 -21.10 -11.11 8.97
CA ALA A 275 -21.33 -11.10 10.40
C ALA A 275 -20.18 -10.45 11.19
N ALA A 276 -18.92 -10.68 10.80
CA ALA A 276 -17.76 -10.02 11.40
C ALA A 276 -17.84 -8.50 11.21
N LEU A 277 -18.17 -8.04 10.00
CA LEU A 277 -18.31 -6.61 9.69
C LEU A 277 -19.45 -5.97 10.48
N ALA A 278 -20.67 -6.47 10.32
CA ALA A 278 -21.85 -5.89 10.95
C ALA A 278 -21.83 -6.07 12.48
N GLY A 279 -21.50 -7.26 12.96
CA GLY A 279 -21.40 -7.58 14.38
C GLY A 279 -20.27 -6.82 15.06
N GLY A 280 -19.08 -6.75 14.44
CA GLY A 280 -17.95 -5.98 14.95
C GLY A 280 -18.25 -4.49 15.08
N MET A 281 -18.80 -3.86 14.03
CA MET A 281 -19.23 -2.45 14.08
C MET A 281 -20.32 -2.23 15.13
N THR A 282 -21.26 -3.17 15.28
CA THR A 282 -22.31 -3.10 16.31
C THR A 282 -21.71 -3.17 17.71
N CYS A 283 -20.77 -4.09 17.96
CA CYS A 283 -20.07 -4.19 19.25
C CYS A 283 -19.33 -2.89 19.57
N ILE A 284 -18.61 -2.32 18.60
CA ILE A 284 -17.91 -1.03 18.79
C ILE A 284 -18.90 0.10 19.07
N GLY A 285 -20.04 0.15 18.37
CA GLY A 285 -21.09 1.13 18.64
C GLY A 285 -21.66 0.99 20.06
N LEU A 286 -21.93 -0.24 20.49
CA LEU A 286 -22.38 -0.54 21.85
C LEU A 286 -21.33 -0.19 22.90
N SER A 287 -20.03 -0.34 22.60
CA SER A 287 -18.97 0.01 23.53
C SER A 287 -18.84 1.51 23.77
N LYS A 288 -19.39 2.36 22.88
CA LYS A 288 -19.50 3.81 23.14
C LYS A 288 -20.61 4.15 24.13
N ILE A 289 -21.65 3.32 24.20
CA ILE A 289 -22.77 3.46 25.15
C ILE A 289 -22.44 2.77 26.48
N PHE A 290 -21.78 1.62 26.42
CA PHE A 290 -21.37 0.79 27.56
C PHE A 290 -19.85 0.56 27.55
N PRO A 291 -19.05 1.52 28.03
CA PRO A 291 -17.59 1.44 27.93
C PRO A 291 -16.96 0.27 28.68
N ASP A 292 -17.62 -0.21 29.73
CA ASP A 292 -17.18 -1.37 30.52
C ASP A 292 -17.03 -2.65 29.69
N LEU A 293 -17.65 -2.72 28.50
CA LEU A 293 -17.44 -3.82 27.56
C LEU A 293 -15.98 -3.93 27.07
N VAL A 294 -15.26 -2.81 27.02
CA VAL A 294 -13.85 -2.77 26.58
C VAL A 294 -12.89 -3.10 27.72
N ALA A 295 -13.29 -2.86 28.98
CA ALA A 295 -12.43 -3.02 30.16
C ALA A 295 -11.69 -4.38 30.25
N PRO A 296 -12.31 -5.54 29.94
CA PRO A 296 -11.61 -6.83 29.96
C PRO A 296 -10.45 -6.93 28.96
N LEU A 297 -10.53 -6.18 27.86
CA LEU A 297 -9.51 -6.13 26.81
C LEU A 297 -8.67 -4.86 26.87
N ALA A 298 -8.84 -4.01 27.89
CA ALA A 298 -8.16 -2.72 27.97
C ALA A 298 -6.67 -2.83 28.36
N HIS A 299 -6.14 -4.02 28.66
CA HIS A 299 -4.74 -4.24 29.04
C HIS A 299 -4.27 -3.33 30.21
N GLY A 300 -5.16 -3.04 31.16
CA GLY A 300 -4.87 -2.17 32.29
C GLY A 300 -4.83 -0.67 31.97
N VAL A 301 -5.27 -0.26 30.77
CA VAL A 301 -5.58 1.14 30.47
C VAL A 301 -6.80 1.56 31.28
N GLU A 302 -6.75 2.73 31.89
CA GLU A 302 -7.89 3.35 32.59
C GLU A 302 -8.77 4.12 31.57
N PRO A 303 -10.09 4.23 31.79
CA PRO A 303 -10.96 4.98 30.88
C PRO A 303 -10.64 6.47 30.93
N ASP A 304 -10.87 7.18 29.82
CA ASP A 304 -10.66 8.62 29.75
C ASP A 304 -11.59 9.41 30.70
N LYS A 305 -11.44 10.74 30.73
CA LYS A 305 -12.30 11.64 31.53
C LYS A 305 -13.80 11.56 31.21
N HIS A 306 -14.17 10.95 30.08
CA HIS A 306 -15.54 10.69 29.65
C HIS A 306 -15.96 9.22 29.86
N GLY A 307 -15.13 8.42 30.53
CA GLY A 307 -15.37 7.00 30.77
C GLY A 307 -15.05 6.11 29.57
N GLN A 308 -14.36 6.60 28.53
CA GLN A 308 -14.20 5.92 27.25
C GLN A 308 -12.80 5.33 27.06
N TYR A 309 -12.74 4.20 26.35
CA TYR A 309 -11.50 3.50 26.00
C TYR A 309 -11.15 3.72 24.52
N ASN A 310 -10.86 4.97 24.14
CA ASN A 310 -10.83 5.37 22.71
C ASN A 310 -9.90 4.53 21.83
N TYR A 311 -8.63 4.36 22.23
CA TYR A 311 -7.66 3.59 21.45
C TYR A 311 -7.84 2.08 21.60
N MET A 312 -8.27 1.62 22.78
CA MET A 312 -8.51 0.19 23.04
C MET A 312 -9.77 -0.35 22.37
N THR A 313 -10.64 0.54 21.88
CA THR A 313 -11.81 0.19 21.06
C THR A 313 -11.41 -0.61 19.82
N ALA A 314 -10.23 -0.34 19.24
CA ALA A 314 -9.75 -1.08 18.07
C ALA A 314 -9.44 -2.55 18.40
N CYS A 315 -8.79 -2.82 19.53
CA CYS A 315 -8.52 -4.19 20.01
C CYS A 315 -9.83 -4.94 20.26
N PHE A 316 -10.75 -4.30 21.00
CA PHE A 316 -12.06 -4.85 21.29
C PHE A 316 -12.84 -5.18 20.00
N GLY A 317 -12.81 -4.26 19.02
CA GLY A 317 -13.42 -4.43 17.70
C GLY A 317 -12.83 -5.61 16.91
N LEU A 318 -11.50 -5.74 16.88
CA LEU A 318 -10.81 -6.86 16.23
C LEU A 318 -11.24 -8.20 16.83
N VAL A 319 -11.24 -8.30 18.16
CA VAL A 319 -11.60 -9.53 18.88
C VAL A 319 -13.07 -9.87 18.65
N CYS A 320 -13.98 -8.91 18.82
CA CYS A 320 -15.42 -9.14 18.62
C CYS A 320 -15.73 -9.56 17.17
N ALA A 321 -15.22 -8.83 16.18
CA ALA A 321 -15.42 -9.16 14.78
C ALA A 321 -14.86 -10.54 14.43
N GLY A 322 -13.65 -10.85 14.92
CA GLY A 322 -13.00 -12.14 14.71
C GLY A 322 -13.79 -13.30 15.31
N VAL A 323 -14.25 -13.17 16.57
CA VAL A 323 -15.05 -14.19 17.25
C VAL A 323 -16.40 -14.38 16.56
N ILE A 324 -17.11 -13.31 16.23
CA ILE A 324 -18.41 -13.39 15.54
C ILE A 324 -18.24 -14.05 14.17
N GLY A 325 -17.25 -13.61 13.40
CA GLY A 325 -16.94 -14.20 12.10
C GLY A 325 -16.54 -15.68 12.20
N ALA A 326 -15.80 -16.05 13.25
CA ALA A 326 -15.40 -17.43 13.51
C ALA A 326 -16.61 -18.30 13.81
N VAL A 327 -17.44 -17.90 14.77
CA VAL A 327 -18.64 -18.63 15.18
C VAL A 327 -19.57 -18.82 13.98
N VAL A 328 -19.92 -17.74 13.27
CA VAL A 328 -20.80 -17.83 12.10
C VAL A 328 -20.21 -18.71 10.99
N SER A 329 -18.90 -18.65 10.74
CA SER A 329 -18.25 -19.54 9.75
C SER A 329 -18.24 -21.02 10.16
N LEU A 330 -18.20 -21.33 11.46
CA LEU A 330 -18.28 -22.71 11.93
C LEU A 330 -19.66 -23.32 11.67
N PHE A 331 -20.72 -22.51 11.81
CA PHE A 331 -22.12 -22.92 11.62
C PHE A 331 -22.67 -22.76 10.19
N THR A 332 -21.88 -22.25 9.25
CA THR A 332 -22.29 -22.05 7.85
C THR A 332 -21.49 -22.93 6.89
N LYS A 333 -21.99 -23.09 5.66
CA LYS A 333 -21.37 -23.97 4.66
C LYS A 333 -20.11 -23.30 4.08
N PRO A 334 -18.93 -23.95 4.15
CA PRO A 334 -17.73 -23.44 3.50
C PRO A 334 -17.83 -23.53 1.98
N LYS A 335 -17.11 -22.65 1.28
CA LYS A 335 -16.95 -22.73 -0.18
C LYS A 335 -16.09 -23.94 -0.57
N SER A 336 -16.28 -24.43 -1.79
CA SER A 336 -15.45 -25.52 -2.30
C SER A 336 -14.01 -25.07 -2.53
N GLU A 337 -13.07 -26.01 -2.48
CA GLU A 337 -11.66 -25.70 -2.73
C GLU A 337 -11.41 -25.08 -4.11
N ALA A 338 -12.17 -25.49 -5.13
CA ALA A 338 -12.11 -24.92 -6.47
C ALA A 338 -12.42 -23.42 -6.48
N GLN A 339 -13.39 -22.99 -5.68
CA GLN A 339 -13.77 -21.58 -5.55
C GLN A 339 -12.76 -20.78 -4.72
N LEU A 340 -11.97 -21.43 -3.88
CA LEU A 340 -10.94 -20.81 -3.03
C LEU A 340 -9.54 -20.82 -3.67
N ALA A 341 -9.37 -21.50 -4.80
CA ALA A 341 -8.10 -21.67 -5.47
C ALA A 341 -7.51 -20.31 -5.92
N GLY A 342 -6.40 -19.91 -5.31
CA GLY A 342 -5.71 -18.65 -5.55
C GLY A 342 -6.17 -17.49 -4.67
N LEU A 343 -7.12 -17.70 -3.75
CA LEU A 343 -7.70 -16.64 -2.91
C LEU A 343 -7.25 -16.69 -1.44
N TRP A 344 -6.72 -17.84 -0.99
CA TRP A 344 -6.20 -18.00 0.38
C TRP A 344 -4.71 -18.40 0.35
N ILE A 345 -4.00 -18.13 1.44
CA ILE A 345 -2.53 -18.17 1.45
C ILE A 345 -1.92 -19.53 1.10
N GLY A 346 -2.57 -20.64 1.46
CA GLY A 346 -2.09 -21.99 1.10
C GLY A 346 -2.41 -22.41 -0.33
N SER A 347 -2.98 -21.52 -1.15
CA SER A 347 -3.22 -21.73 -2.58
C SER A 347 -2.48 -20.73 -3.48
N VAL A 348 -1.52 -19.98 -2.92
CA VAL A 348 -0.75 -18.97 -3.66
C VAL A 348 -0.01 -19.56 -4.86
N ASP A 349 0.45 -20.81 -4.78
CA ASP A 349 1.10 -21.49 -5.90
C ASP A 349 0.17 -21.65 -7.12
N ILE A 350 -1.14 -21.78 -6.90
CA ILE A 350 -2.13 -21.80 -7.98
C ILE A 350 -2.21 -20.42 -8.64
N GLY A 351 -2.16 -19.35 -7.85
CA GLY A 351 -2.08 -17.98 -8.35
C GLY A 351 -0.84 -17.76 -9.21
N LEU A 352 0.32 -18.22 -8.75
CA LEU A 352 1.59 -18.16 -9.51
C LEU A 352 1.52 -18.96 -10.81
N ARG A 353 0.95 -20.17 -10.76
CA ARG A 353 0.75 -21.02 -11.92
C ARG A 353 -0.19 -20.39 -12.95
N ARG A 354 -1.31 -19.81 -12.51
CA ARG A 354 -2.23 -19.06 -13.38
C ARG A 354 -1.55 -17.86 -14.02
N PHE A 355 -0.84 -17.07 -13.21
CA PHE A 355 -0.09 -15.91 -13.69
C PHE A 355 0.97 -16.28 -14.76
N LYS A 356 1.68 -17.39 -14.55
CA LYS A 356 2.68 -17.90 -15.51
C LYS A 356 2.06 -18.65 -16.70
N GLY A 357 0.94 -19.32 -16.51
CA GLY A 357 0.42 -20.34 -17.43
C GLY A 357 1.23 -21.65 -17.40
N GLY A 358 1.84 -22.01 -16.27
CA GLY A 358 2.71 -23.18 -16.15
C GLY A 358 3.36 -23.31 -14.77
N ASP A 359 4.18 -24.35 -14.56
CA ASP A 359 4.89 -24.51 -13.28
C ASP A 359 5.93 -23.40 -13.06
N PRO A 360 5.97 -22.77 -11.87
CA PRO A 360 6.96 -21.76 -11.52
C PRO A 360 8.40 -22.26 -11.69
N ASN A 361 9.27 -21.45 -12.26
CA ASN A 361 10.69 -21.74 -12.43
C ASN A 361 11.53 -20.86 -11.48
N TYR A 362 11.84 -21.44 -10.32
CA TYR A 362 12.61 -20.75 -9.26
C TYR A 362 14.13 -20.69 -9.50
N ASP A 363 14.66 -21.22 -10.61
CA ASP A 363 16.09 -21.22 -10.86
C ASP A 363 16.65 -19.80 -10.99
N VAL A 364 17.64 -19.44 -10.17
CA VAL A 364 18.22 -18.09 -10.22
C VAL A 364 19.26 -18.01 -11.35
N GLY A 365 18.93 -17.23 -12.39
CA GLY A 365 19.82 -16.89 -13.50
C GLY A 365 20.44 -15.49 -13.40
N ARG A 366 21.31 -15.16 -14.36
CA ARG A 366 21.94 -13.84 -14.49
C ARG A 366 21.21 -13.00 -15.52
N LYS A 367 21.02 -11.71 -15.22
CA LYS A 367 20.47 -10.74 -16.18
C LYS A 367 21.35 -10.68 -17.42
N VAL A 368 20.74 -10.62 -18.60
CA VAL A 368 21.43 -10.55 -19.89
C VAL A 368 21.20 -9.19 -20.53
N THR A 369 22.06 -8.81 -21.47
CA THR A 369 21.92 -7.57 -22.24
C THR A 369 22.13 -7.90 -23.71
N GLY A 370 21.26 -7.39 -24.57
CA GLY A 370 21.30 -7.66 -26.01
C GLY A 370 20.72 -6.51 -26.82
N ARG A 371 20.92 -6.54 -28.13
CA ARG A 371 20.31 -5.59 -29.08
C ARG A 371 18.95 -6.12 -29.53
N LEU A 372 17.99 -5.22 -29.69
CA LEU A 372 16.68 -5.59 -30.21
C LEU A 372 16.77 -5.88 -31.72
N ARG A 373 16.03 -6.89 -32.15
CA ARG A 373 15.65 -7.10 -33.56
C ARG A 373 14.14 -7.25 -33.60
N VAL A 374 13.50 -6.43 -34.42
CA VAL A 374 12.06 -6.55 -34.65
C VAL A 374 11.84 -7.69 -35.65
N THR A 375 11.03 -8.67 -35.28
CA THR A 375 10.66 -9.79 -36.17
C THR A 375 9.15 -9.99 -36.17
N ASN A 376 8.59 -10.42 -37.31
CA ASN A 376 7.15 -10.71 -37.43
C ASN A 376 6.79 -12.11 -36.90
N ASP A 377 7.78 -12.87 -36.43
CA ASP A 377 7.61 -14.25 -35.95
C ASP A 377 7.04 -14.32 -34.52
N GLY A 378 6.72 -13.17 -33.92
CA GLY A 378 6.14 -13.07 -32.58
C GLY A 378 4.62 -13.12 -32.61
N VAL A 379 4.04 -14.18 -33.15
CA VAL A 379 2.59 -14.42 -33.02
C VAL A 379 2.31 -14.97 -31.63
N THR A 380 1.35 -14.35 -30.95
CA THR A 380 0.74 -14.73 -29.68
C THR A 380 0.70 -16.25 -29.49
N GLY A 381 1.41 -16.73 -28.47
CA GLY A 381 1.35 -18.13 -28.05
C GLY A 381 0.11 -18.37 -27.20
N PRO A 382 -0.51 -19.55 -27.26
CA PRO A 382 -1.70 -19.84 -26.48
C PRO A 382 -1.40 -19.78 -24.99
N THR A 383 -2.26 -19.09 -24.24
CA THR A 383 -2.29 -19.16 -22.78
C THR A 383 -2.68 -20.58 -22.38
N ILE A 384 -1.80 -21.27 -21.64
CA ILE A 384 -2.12 -22.60 -21.09
C ILE A 384 -3.11 -22.41 -19.94
N PHE A 385 -4.32 -22.91 -20.11
CA PHE A 385 -5.36 -22.94 -19.08
C PHE A 385 -5.02 -24.00 -18.03
N LEU A 386 -4.63 -23.58 -16.83
CA LEU A 386 -4.54 -24.47 -15.68
C LEU A 386 -5.88 -24.46 -14.93
N THR A 387 -6.64 -25.53 -15.14
CA THR A 387 -7.93 -25.75 -14.48
C THR A 387 -7.73 -26.27 -13.06
N TYR A 388 -8.77 -26.20 -12.22
CA TYR A 388 -8.74 -26.84 -10.90
C TYR A 388 -8.51 -28.37 -11.01
N ALA A 389 -8.91 -29.01 -12.11
CA ALA A 389 -8.63 -30.42 -12.35
C ALA A 389 -7.12 -30.70 -12.51
N ASP A 390 -6.34 -29.76 -13.05
CA ASP A 390 -4.88 -29.88 -13.16
C ASP A 390 -4.18 -29.74 -11.80
N TYR A 391 -4.77 -29.00 -10.85
CA TYR A 391 -4.30 -28.92 -9.47
C TYR A 391 -4.45 -30.27 -8.74
N VAL A 392 -5.60 -30.91 -8.89
CA VAL A 392 -5.93 -32.18 -8.23
C VAL A 392 -5.06 -33.33 -8.76
N ARG A 393 -4.81 -33.39 -10.07
CA ARG A 393 -3.92 -34.39 -10.70
C ARG A 393 -2.49 -34.40 -10.16
N HIS A 394 -2.04 -33.31 -9.55
CA HIS A 394 -0.67 -33.17 -9.05
C HIS A 394 -0.57 -33.10 -7.51
N GLY A 395 -1.67 -33.33 -6.77
CA GLY A 395 -1.69 -33.14 -5.30
C GLY A 395 -2.48 -34.14 -4.44
N SER A 396 -3.52 -34.80 -4.95
CA SER A 396 -4.29 -35.85 -4.23
C SER A 396 -5.47 -36.27 -5.09
N ASP A 397 -5.89 -37.54 -4.99
CA ASP A 397 -6.92 -38.18 -5.84
C ASP A 397 -8.14 -37.30 -6.14
N PRO A 398 -8.61 -37.26 -7.41
CA PRO A 398 -9.79 -36.49 -7.77
C PRO A 398 -11.07 -37.08 -7.16
N PRO A 399 -11.99 -36.24 -6.66
CA PRO A 399 -13.34 -36.70 -6.39
C PRO A 399 -13.94 -37.14 -7.72
N GLN A 400 -14.17 -38.44 -7.86
CA GLN A 400 -15.01 -38.94 -8.95
C GLN A 400 -16.41 -38.35 -8.78
N SER A 401 -16.95 -37.81 -9.86
CA SER A 401 -18.28 -37.20 -10.02
C SER A 401 -18.42 -35.72 -9.63
N ARG A 402 -18.11 -34.84 -10.60
CA ARG A 402 -19.04 -33.82 -11.16
C ARG A 402 -18.28 -32.97 -12.18
N GLU A 403 -18.94 -32.69 -13.30
CA GLU A 403 -18.43 -31.82 -14.36
C GLU A 403 -18.00 -30.46 -13.79
N PRO A 404 -16.96 -29.81 -14.32
CA PRO A 404 -16.56 -28.49 -13.89
C PRO A 404 -17.65 -27.51 -14.29
N HIS A 405 -18.38 -26.97 -13.30
CA HIS A 405 -19.31 -25.86 -13.55
C HIS A 405 -18.56 -24.67 -14.16
N GLU A 406 -19.08 -24.18 -15.29
CA GLU A 406 -18.59 -23.08 -16.13
C GLU A 406 -18.57 -21.69 -15.43
N ASP A 407 -18.96 -21.60 -14.16
CA ASP A 407 -19.15 -20.33 -13.44
C ASP A 407 -17.87 -19.80 -12.73
N ALA A 408 -16.68 -20.28 -13.10
CA ALA A 408 -15.46 -19.57 -12.75
C ALA A 408 -15.35 -18.34 -13.66
N ALA A 409 -15.68 -17.17 -13.12
CA ALA A 409 -15.66 -15.88 -13.81
C ALA A 409 -14.47 -15.79 -14.79
N HIS A 410 -14.80 -15.79 -16.09
CA HIS A 410 -13.86 -15.68 -17.19
C HIS A 410 -13.28 -14.26 -17.18
N VAL A 411 -12.21 -14.04 -16.41
CA VAL A 411 -11.42 -12.80 -16.51
C VAL A 411 -10.55 -12.97 -17.76
N PRO A 412 -10.66 -12.10 -18.78
CA PRO A 412 -9.81 -12.20 -19.97
C PRO A 412 -8.34 -12.08 -19.55
N ASP A 413 -7.51 -13.05 -19.93
CA ASP A 413 -6.08 -13.03 -19.63
C ASP A 413 -5.36 -11.91 -20.40
N PRO A 414 -4.32 -11.28 -19.81
CA PRO A 414 -3.46 -10.40 -20.58
C PRO A 414 -2.67 -11.22 -21.61
N GLU A 415 -2.84 -10.91 -22.89
CA GLU A 415 -1.97 -11.42 -23.95
C GLU A 415 -0.54 -10.92 -23.70
N TYR A 416 0.34 -11.79 -23.19
CA TYR A 416 1.75 -11.46 -23.05
C TYR A 416 2.45 -11.54 -24.40
N SER A 417 3.20 -10.50 -24.75
CA SER A 417 4.10 -10.54 -25.91
C SER A 417 5.15 -11.63 -25.73
N ILE A 418 5.53 -12.30 -26.83
CA ILE A 418 6.62 -13.27 -26.84
C ILE A 418 7.93 -12.58 -27.19
N VAL A 419 8.98 -12.89 -26.44
CA VAL A 419 10.35 -12.43 -26.68
C VAL A 419 11.24 -13.65 -26.85
N ARG A 420 11.99 -13.71 -27.96
CA ARG A 420 12.94 -14.80 -28.22
C ARG A 420 14.36 -14.35 -27.91
N LEU A 421 15.07 -15.22 -27.20
CA LEU A 421 16.43 -15.02 -26.70
C LEU A 421 17.33 -16.09 -27.34
N SER A 422 18.63 -15.85 -27.49
CA SER A 422 19.48 -16.94 -27.97
C SER A 422 19.60 -18.06 -26.93
N SER A 423 19.94 -19.28 -27.37
CA SER A 423 20.22 -20.41 -26.49
C SER A 423 21.22 -20.05 -25.37
N ARG A 424 22.23 -19.22 -25.69
CA ARG A 424 23.22 -18.74 -24.72
C ARG A 424 22.62 -17.80 -23.68
N GLU A 425 21.71 -16.91 -24.09
CA GLU A 425 21.03 -16.01 -23.16
C GLU A 425 20.00 -16.74 -22.30
N MET A 426 19.26 -17.69 -22.86
CA MET A 426 18.33 -18.56 -22.14
C MET A 426 19.03 -19.34 -21.04
N GLU A 427 20.17 -19.97 -21.34
CA GLU A 427 20.98 -20.69 -20.37
C GLU A 427 21.49 -19.77 -19.24
N ARG A 428 21.98 -18.58 -19.60
CA ARG A 428 22.43 -17.57 -18.62
C ARG A 428 21.30 -17.10 -17.71
N LEU A 429 20.11 -16.89 -18.26
CA LEU A 429 18.90 -16.53 -17.52
C LEU A 429 18.32 -17.71 -16.72
N LYS A 430 18.77 -18.94 -17.00
CA LYS A 430 18.11 -20.18 -16.59
C LYS A 430 16.61 -20.14 -16.91
N ALA A 431 16.28 -19.58 -18.06
CA ALA A 431 14.92 -19.46 -18.56
C ALA A 431 14.59 -20.64 -19.47
N LYS A 432 13.33 -21.05 -19.46
CA LYS A 432 12.73 -22.02 -20.36
C LYS A 432 11.65 -21.34 -21.20
N PRO A 433 11.30 -21.88 -22.37
CA PRO A 433 10.14 -21.41 -23.11
C PRO A 433 8.90 -21.39 -22.20
N GLY A 434 8.16 -20.27 -22.23
CA GLY A 434 7.01 -20.00 -21.37
C GLY A 434 7.33 -19.27 -20.06
N ASP A 435 8.60 -19.15 -19.65
CA ASP A 435 8.98 -18.38 -18.45
C ASP A 435 8.69 -16.89 -18.64
N LEU A 436 8.31 -16.21 -17.55
CA LEU A 436 8.06 -14.77 -17.58
C LEU A 436 9.38 -14.02 -17.52
N VAL A 437 9.57 -13.10 -18.46
CA VAL A 437 10.74 -12.25 -18.56
C VAL A 437 10.34 -10.78 -18.56
N TYR A 438 11.20 -9.96 -17.98
CA TYR A 438 11.09 -8.51 -18.03
C TYR A 438 12.18 -7.94 -18.92
N VAL A 439 11.76 -7.24 -19.97
CA VAL A 439 12.65 -6.56 -20.90
C VAL A 439 12.62 -5.07 -20.57
N GLU A 440 13.77 -4.45 -20.34
CA GLU A 440 13.89 -3.02 -20.01
C GLU A 440 15.00 -2.34 -20.80
N ASP A 441 14.89 -1.03 -21.01
CA ASP A 441 16.02 -0.22 -21.50
C ASP A 441 17.24 -0.41 -20.58
N ARG A 442 18.44 -0.48 -21.17
CA ARG A 442 19.69 -0.67 -20.41
C ARG A 442 19.94 0.46 -19.39
N ARG A 443 19.44 1.67 -19.65
CA ARG A 443 19.57 2.81 -18.74
C ARG A 443 18.65 2.62 -17.55
N TRP A 444 19.24 2.44 -16.38
CA TRP A 444 18.51 2.11 -15.16
C TRP A 444 17.43 3.15 -14.78
N TRP A 445 17.63 4.43 -15.11
CA TRP A 445 16.67 5.51 -14.84
C TRP A 445 15.46 5.55 -15.78
N LEU A 446 15.47 4.77 -16.87
CA LEU A 446 14.31 4.54 -17.74
C LEU A 446 13.63 3.19 -17.46
N GLY A 447 14.15 2.41 -16.52
CA GLY A 447 13.60 1.12 -16.14
C GLY A 447 12.20 1.31 -15.52
N GLY A 448 11.18 0.74 -16.17
CA GLY A 448 9.76 0.95 -15.83
C GLY A 448 9.02 1.85 -16.83
N LEU A 449 9.71 2.84 -17.43
CA LEU A 449 9.15 3.73 -18.46
C LEU A 449 9.25 3.13 -19.87
N ARG A 450 10.31 2.36 -20.11
CA ARG A 450 10.58 1.67 -21.38
C ARG A 450 10.86 0.21 -21.08
N SER A 451 9.79 -0.52 -20.82
CA SER A 451 9.86 -1.91 -20.40
C SER A 451 8.59 -2.68 -20.70
N LEU A 452 8.74 -4.00 -20.74
CA LEU A 452 7.70 -4.95 -21.11
C LEU A 452 7.81 -6.19 -20.24
N HIS A 453 6.68 -6.65 -19.70
CA HIS A 453 6.51 -8.03 -19.25
C HIS A 453 6.16 -8.91 -20.45
N ALA A 454 6.94 -9.97 -20.66
CA ALA A 454 6.82 -10.86 -21.81
C ALA A 454 7.03 -12.33 -21.40
N ARG A 455 6.73 -13.25 -22.32
CA ARG A 455 7.08 -14.67 -22.19
C ARG A 455 8.31 -15.00 -23.04
N ALA A 456 9.21 -15.80 -22.49
CA ALA A 456 10.32 -16.35 -23.25
C ALA A 456 9.78 -17.33 -24.30
N GLY A 457 10.06 -17.09 -25.58
CA GLY A 457 9.74 -18.01 -26.66
C GLY A 457 10.83 -19.08 -26.86
N GLU A 458 10.68 -19.87 -27.93
CA GLU A 458 11.72 -20.81 -28.35
C GLU A 458 13.04 -20.08 -28.64
N PRO A 459 14.18 -20.63 -28.21
CA PRO A 459 15.47 -19.98 -28.40
C PRO A 459 15.84 -19.87 -29.89
N HIS A 460 16.79 -18.98 -30.18
CA HIS A 460 17.45 -18.88 -31.49
C HIS A 460 18.97 -18.97 -31.35
N ASP A 461 19.68 -19.00 -32.48
CA ASP A 461 21.13 -19.26 -32.47
C ASP A 461 22.01 -18.01 -32.49
N GLU A 462 21.43 -16.81 -32.69
CA GLU A 462 22.19 -15.54 -32.75
C GLU A 462 22.49 -14.93 -31.37
N PRO A 463 23.72 -14.99 -30.85
CA PRO A 463 24.00 -14.52 -29.49
C PRO A 463 23.97 -13.00 -29.39
N GLY A 464 23.44 -12.48 -28.28
CA GLY A 464 23.35 -11.04 -28.02
C GLY A 464 22.25 -10.31 -28.78
N MET A 465 21.43 -11.04 -29.54
CA MET A 465 20.21 -10.52 -30.17
C MET A 465 18.97 -10.92 -29.35
N ILE A 466 18.01 -10.02 -29.25
CA ILE A 466 16.74 -10.23 -28.57
C ILE A 466 15.64 -9.89 -29.57
N TRP A 467 14.88 -10.90 -29.96
CA TRP A 467 13.83 -10.74 -30.97
C TRP A 467 12.51 -10.39 -30.29
N VAL A 468 11.87 -9.32 -30.77
CA VAL A 468 10.61 -8.80 -30.25
C VAL A 468 9.66 -8.52 -31.41
N SER A 469 8.35 -8.65 -31.19
CA SER A 469 7.37 -8.26 -32.20
C SER A 469 7.25 -6.73 -32.28
N PRO A 470 6.73 -6.17 -33.40
CA PRO A 470 6.42 -4.75 -33.51
C PRO A 470 5.50 -4.25 -32.39
N GLU A 471 4.48 -5.05 -32.03
CA GLU A 471 3.50 -4.73 -30.99
C GLU A 471 4.17 -4.71 -29.61
N ALA A 472 5.05 -5.66 -29.34
CA ALA A 472 5.82 -5.74 -28.10
C ALA A 472 6.75 -4.52 -27.93
N LEU A 473 7.35 -4.07 -29.04
CA LEU A 473 8.21 -2.89 -29.06
C LEU A 473 7.41 -1.62 -28.76
N GLU A 474 6.23 -1.46 -29.37
CA GLU A 474 5.33 -0.33 -29.16
C GLU A 474 4.75 -0.33 -27.75
N TYR A 475 4.20 -1.46 -27.29
CA TYR A 475 3.64 -1.62 -25.96
C TYR A 475 4.67 -1.32 -24.86
N GLY A 476 5.87 -1.86 -24.99
CA GLY A 476 6.97 -1.58 -24.06
C GLY A 476 7.62 -0.20 -24.22
N SER A 477 7.19 0.60 -25.22
CA SER A 477 7.84 1.85 -25.61
C SER A 477 9.37 1.70 -25.75
N LEU A 478 9.83 0.57 -26.28
CA LEU A 478 11.25 0.26 -26.41
C LEU A 478 11.85 0.96 -27.64
N LEU A 479 13.16 1.25 -27.59
CA LEU A 479 13.88 1.87 -28.69
C LEU A 479 14.66 0.81 -29.48
N ALA A 480 14.27 0.57 -30.74
CA ALA A 480 14.84 -0.49 -31.57
C ALA A 480 16.37 -0.38 -31.77
N ASP A 481 16.92 0.83 -31.76
CA ASP A 481 18.36 1.10 -31.93
C ASP A 481 19.16 0.92 -30.64
N ARG A 482 18.50 0.64 -29.50
CA ARG A 482 19.14 0.61 -28.18
C ARG A 482 19.20 -0.80 -27.59
N PRO A 483 20.26 -1.11 -26.83
CA PRO A 483 20.34 -2.36 -26.12
C PRO A 483 19.34 -2.38 -24.97
N VAL A 484 18.78 -3.55 -24.73
CA VAL A 484 17.88 -3.84 -23.61
C VAL A 484 18.54 -4.81 -22.64
N ARG A 485 18.06 -4.80 -21.40
CA ARG A 485 18.36 -5.79 -20.38
C ARG A 485 17.16 -6.71 -20.21
N VAL A 486 17.42 -8.01 -20.07
CA VAL A 486 16.39 -9.01 -19.82
C VAL A 486 16.67 -9.70 -18.50
N GLU A 487 15.60 -9.91 -17.73
CA GLU A 487 15.61 -10.58 -16.43
C GLU A 487 14.46 -11.58 -16.36
N LYS A 488 14.72 -12.80 -15.88
CA LYS A 488 13.68 -13.79 -15.61
C LYS A 488 12.96 -13.43 -14.30
N LEU A 489 11.63 -13.43 -14.32
CA LEU A 489 10.79 -13.15 -13.16
C LEU A 489 10.29 -14.42 -12.47
N LEU A 490 9.87 -15.43 -13.24
CA LEU A 490 9.21 -16.66 -12.76
C LEU A 490 9.16 -17.77 -13.81
#